data_AF-A0A1Y1XL35-F1
#
_entry.id   AF-A0A1Y1XL35-F1
#
_cell.length_a   1.000
_cell.length_b   1.000
_cell.length_c   1.000
_cell.angle_alpha   90.00
_cell.angle_beta   90.00
_cell.angle_gamma   90.00
#
_symmetry.space_group_name_H-M   'P 1'
#
loop_
_entity.id
_entity.type
_entity.pdbx_description
1 polymer ?
#
loop_
_entity_poly.entity_id
_entity_poly.type
_entity_poly.pdbx_seq_one_letter_code
_entity_poly.pdbx_strand_id
1 'polypeptide(L)'
;ELKYQDGNNNCIDCGASNPQWASVNYGVFLCSKCFDEHRSIIEDNDILLSLTIDNWTEDQIKRIKFGGNNNAKKYFEKQPKYDQNMSITEKYNSSFAKNYIEEL
;
A
#
# COMPACT_ATOMS: atom_id res chain seq x y z
N GLU A 1 -2.23 -11.87 11.49
CA GLU A 1 -1.68 -12.89 10.56
C GLU A 1 -1.11 -12.28 9.28
N LEU A 2 -1.88 -11.47 8.52
CA LEU A 2 -1.44 -10.91 7.23
C LEU A 2 -0.14 -10.11 7.29
N LYS A 3 0.08 -9.32 8.37
CA LYS A 3 1.32 -8.57 8.61
C LYS A 3 2.58 -9.46 8.68
N TYR A 4 2.42 -10.73 9.08
CA TYR A 4 3.54 -11.67 9.22
C TYR A 4 3.81 -12.45 7.93
N GLN A 5 3.04 -12.23 6.86
CA GLN A 5 3.36 -12.76 5.55
C GLN A 5 4.59 -12.05 4.98
N ASP A 6 5.34 -12.77 4.17
CA ASP A 6 6.58 -12.29 3.58
C ASP A 6 6.36 -10.97 2.81
N GLY A 7 7.21 -9.98 3.09
CA GLY A 7 7.14 -8.61 2.55
C GLY A 7 6.22 -7.64 3.30
N ASN A 8 5.20 -8.11 4.03
CA ASN A 8 4.29 -7.24 4.78
C ASN A 8 4.88 -6.73 6.11
N ASN A 9 6.00 -7.30 6.54
CA ASN A 9 6.78 -6.89 7.70
C ASN A 9 7.67 -5.66 7.44
N ASN A 10 7.73 -5.18 6.20
CA ASN A 10 8.45 -3.98 5.79
C ASN A 10 7.50 -3.01 5.08
N CYS A 11 7.70 -1.71 5.24
CA CYS A 11 6.98 -0.67 4.51
C CYS A 11 7.20 -0.81 3.01
N ILE A 12 6.13 -0.76 2.20
CA ILE A 12 6.23 -0.89 0.74
C ILE A 12 7.05 0.23 0.09
N ASP A 13 7.06 1.44 0.68
CA ASP A 13 7.67 2.61 0.04
C ASP A 13 9.13 2.84 0.45
N CYS A 14 9.49 2.63 1.71
CA CYS A 14 10.84 2.90 2.21
C CYS A 14 11.56 1.67 2.79
N GLY A 15 10.90 0.51 2.87
CA GLY A 15 11.48 -0.71 3.43
C GLY A 15 11.61 -0.74 4.96
N ALA A 16 11.21 0.33 5.67
CA ALA A 16 11.26 0.38 7.13
C ALA A 16 10.50 -0.80 7.76
N SER A 17 11.12 -1.46 8.73
CA SER A 17 10.54 -2.64 9.39
C SER A 17 9.32 -2.30 10.25
N ASN A 18 8.48 -3.30 10.50
CA ASN A 18 7.35 -3.25 11.42
C ASN A 18 6.34 -2.13 11.09
N PRO A 19 5.75 -2.10 9.88
CA PRO A 19 4.72 -1.14 9.53
C PRO A 19 3.53 -1.22 10.50
N GLN A 20 2.92 -0.07 10.79
CA GLN A 20 1.79 0.08 11.73
C GLN A 20 0.50 0.53 11.05
N TRP A 21 0.59 0.84 9.76
CA TRP A 21 -0.48 1.37 8.95
C TRP A 21 -0.63 0.52 7.70
N ALA A 22 -1.77 0.67 7.04
CA ALA A 22 -2.02 0.08 5.75
C ALA A 22 -2.86 1.01 4.88
N SER A 23 -2.60 0.94 3.58
CA SER A 23 -3.52 1.46 2.58
C SER A 23 -4.38 0.32 2.07
N VAL A 24 -5.68 0.38 2.36
CA VAL A 24 -6.64 -0.65 1.96
C VAL A 24 -6.77 -0.68 0.45
N ASN A 25 -6.74 0.49 -0.19
CA ASN A 25 -6.97 0.62 -1.62
C ASN A 25 -5.93 -0.13 -2.45
N TYR A 26 -4.69 -0.10 -1.99
CA TYR A 26 -3.58 -0.81 -2.61
C TYR A 26 -3.30 -2.17 -1.92
N GLY A 27 -3.99 -2.49 -0.83
CA GLY A 27 -3.70 -3.70 -0.06
C GLY A 27 -2.27 -3.77 0.49
N VAL A 28 -1.65 -2.63 0.84
CA VAL A 28 -0.22 -2.53 1.23
C VAL A 28 -0.04 -2.02 2.65
N PHE A 29 1.13 -2.30 3.24
CA PHE A 29 1.53 -1.90 4.59
C PHE A 29 2.56 -0.76 4.58
N LEU A 30 2.36 0.20 5.47
CA LEU A 30 3.09 1.47 5.55
C LEU A 30 3.67 1.71 6.96
N CYS A 31 4.86 2.32 7.01
CA CYS A 31 5.36 2.93 8.25
C CYS A 31 4.68 4.29 8.49
N SER A 32 4.79 4.86 9.70
CA SER A 32 4.11 6.11 10.03
C SER A 32 4.50 7.28 9.11
N LYS A 33 5.78 7.41 8.76
CA LYS A 33 6.24 8.48 7.86
C LYS A 33 5.59 8.38 6.48
N CYS A 34 5.59 7.20 5.87
CA CYS A 34 4.97 7.00 4.56
C CYS A 34 3.45 7.13 4.63
N PHE A 35 2.82 6.69 5.73
CA PHE A 35 1.40 6.93 5.96
C PHE A 35 1.06 8.43 5.95
N ASP A 36 1.85 9.27 6.62
CA ASP A 36 1.64 10.73 6.64
C ASP A 36 1.81 11.34 5.23
N GLU A 37 2.78 10.86 4.46
CA GLU A 37 2.98 11.27 3.06
C GLU A 37 1.80 10.84 2.17
N HIS A 38 1.34 9.60 2.29
CA HIS A 38 0.13 9.10 1.60
C HIS A 38 -1.07 9.97 1.91
N ARG A 39 -1.31 10.30 3.18
CA ARG A 39 -2.42 11.15 3.61
C ARG A 39 -2.46 12.51 2.89
N SER A 40 -1.31 13.01 2.46
CA SER A 40 -1.17 14.31 1.80
C SER A 40 -1.48 14.26 0.29
N ILE A 41 -1.58 13.06 -0.29
CA ILE A 41 -1.73 12.86 -1.75
C ILE A 41 -2.93 11.97 -2.14
N ILE A 42 -3.53 11.27 -1.17
CA ILE A 42 -4.66 10.39 -1.42
C ILE A 42 -5.86 11.15 -1.98
N GLU A 43 -6.56 10.55 -2.95
CA GLU A 43 -7.87 11.02 -3.39
C GLU A 43 -8.93 10.67 -2.33
N ASP A 44 -10.08 11.35 -2.32
CA ASP A 44 -11.10 11.25 -1.25
C ASP A 44 -11.59 9.81 -0.93
N ASN A 45 -11.38 8.86 -1.84
CA ASN A 45 -11.82 7.48 -1.71
C ASN A 45 -10.74 6.50 -1.21
N ASP A 46 -9.52 6.97 -0.96
CA ASP A 46 -8.42 6.13 -0.47
C ASP A 46 -8.50 5.95 1.05
N ILE A 47 -8.56 4.70 1.48
CA ILE A 47 -8.76 4.31 2.89
C ILE A 47 -7.41 3.91 3.49
N LEU A 48 -6.93 4.72 4.44
CA LEU A 48 -5.74 4.43 5.24
C LEU A 48 -6.15 4.05 6.67
N LEU A 49 -5.67 2.91 7.18
CA LEU A 49 -6.04 2.38 8.49
C LEU A 49 -4.83 1.98 9.32
N SER A 50 -4.92 2.20 10.63
CA SER A 50 -4.06 1.62 11.64
C SER A 50 -4.32 0.12 11.79
N LEU A 51 -3.25 -0.66 11.95
CA LEU A 51 -3.34 -2.09 12.15
C LEU A 51 -3.86 -2.49 13.54
N THR A 52 -3.85 -1.57 14.50
CA THR A 52 -4.18 -1.86 15.90
C THR A 52 -5.25 -0.95 16.50
N ILE A 53 -5.52 0.21 15.89
CA ILE A 53 -6.44 1.21 16.46
C ILE A 53 -7.77 1.21 15.72
N ASP A 54 -7.77 0.99 14.41
CA ASP A 54 -8.98 1.08 13.58
C ASP A 54 -9.75 -0.23 13.54
N ASN A 55 -11.06 -0.10 13.34
CA ASN A 55 -11.93 -1.23 13.06
C ASN A 55 -11.88 -1.57 11.57
N TRP A 56 -11.72 -2.85 11.28
CA TRP A 56 -11.62 -3.37 9.92
C TRP A 56 -12.89 -4.11 9.54
N THR A 57 -13.39 -3.86 8.33
CA THR A 57 -14.45 -4.68 7.74
C THR A 57 -13.87 -5.92 7.07
N GLU A 58 -14.69 -6.95 6.88
CA GLU A 58 -14.23 -8.18 6.20
C GLU A 58 -13.73 -7.91 4.78
N ASP A 59 -14.35 -6.99 4.05
CA ASP A 59 -13.96 -6.65 2.68
C ASP A 59 -12.63 -5.90 2.63
N GLN A 60 -12.34 -5.05 3.61
CA GLN A 60 -11.04 -4.42 3.76
C GLN A 60 -9.95 -5.47 4.05
N ILE A 61 -10.24 -6.45 4.92
CA ILE A 61 -9.31 -7.55 5.22
C ILE A 61 -9.06 -8.42 3.98
N LYS A 62 -10.10 -8.75 3.21
CA LYS A 62 -9.96 -9.48 1.94
C LYS A 62 -9.03 -8.74 0.99
N ARG A 63 -9.18 -7.42 0.88
CA ARG A 63 -8.36 -6.60 -0.01
C ARG A 63 -6.87 -6.61 0.37
N ILE A 64 -6.56 -6.48 1.66
CA ILE A 64 -5.18 -6.66 2.17
C ILE A 64 -4.65 -8.07 1.86
N LYS A 65 -5.50 -9.09 1.97
CA LYS A 65 -5.12 -10.49 1.72
C LYS A 65 -4.80 -10.76 0.24
N PHE A 66 -5.54 -10.16 -0.69
CA PHE A 66 -5.28 -10.30 -2.13
C PHE A 66 -4.10 -9.46 -2.60
N GLY A 67 -3.91 -8.29 -1.99
CA GLY A 67 -2.79 -7.41 -2.27
C GLY A 67 -1.53 -7.95 -1.62
N GLY A 68 -1.10 -7.31 -0.55
CA GLY A 68 0.18 -7.58 0.09
C GLY A 68 1.34 -6.91 -0.65
N ASN A 69 2.34 -6.51 0.13
CA ASN A 69 3.45 -5.69 -0.35
C ASN A 69 4.23 -6.37 -1.48
N ASN A 70 4.46 -7.68 -1.38
CA ASN A 70 5.19 -8.41 -2.41
C ASN A 70 4.44 -8.46 -3.74
N ASN A 71 3.11 -8.59 -3.74
CA ASN A 71 2.32 -8.62 -4.97
C ASN A 71 2.23 -7.22 -5.59
N ALA A 72 1.94 -6.20 -4.77
CA ALA A 72 1.93 -4.80 -5.20
C ALA A 72 3.30 -4.39 -5.79
N LYS A 73 4.40 -4.74 -5.11
CA LYS A 73 5.76 -4.49 -5.59
C LYS A 73 6.02 -5.15 -6.94
N LYS A 74 5.71 -6.44 -7.07
CA LYS A 74 5.84 -7.18 -8.35
C LYS A 74 4.99 -6.59 -9.46
N TYR A 75 3.81 -6.07 -9.14
CA TYR A 75 2.96 -5.39 -10.11
C TYR A 75 3.62 -4.09 -10.58
N PHE A 76 4.03 -3.22 -9.65
CA PHE A 76 4.65 -1.93 -9.96
C PHE A 76 5.95 -2.08 -10.74
N GLU A 77 6.83 -2.99 -10.33
CA GLU A 77 8.13 -3.24 -11.01
C GLU A 77 7.99 -3.72 -12.46
N LYS A 78 6.83 -4.24 -12.87
CA LYS A 78 6.55 -4.66 -14.25
C LYS A 78 6.05 -3.53 -15.13
N GLN A 79 5.71 -2.36 -14.57
CA GLN A 79 5.11 -1.28 -15.32
C GLN A 79 6.17 -0.50 -16.11
N PRO A 80 5.95 -0.19 -17.39
CA PRO A 80 6.95 0.50 -18.22
C PRO A 80 7.41 1.87 -17.69
N LYS A 81 6.58 2.52 -16.87
CA LYS A 81 6.84 3.84 -16.29
C LYS A 81 7.30 3.80 -14.84
N TYR A 82 7.51 2.62 -14.28
CA TYR A 82 7.99 2.49 -12.91
C TYR A 82 9.48 2.80 -12.81
N ASP A 83 9.85 3.62 -11.82
CA ASP A 83 11.22 3.86 -11.41
C ASP A 83 11.32 3.65 -9.88
N GLN A 84 12.36 2.95 -9.45
CA GLN A 84 12.62 2.65 -8.04
C GLN A 84 12.81 3.91 -7.17
N ASN A 85 13.18 5.04 -7.79
CA ASN A 85 13.42 6.33 -7.13
C ASN A 85 12.23 7.30 -7.21
N MET A 86 11.09 6.88 -7.77
CA MET A 86 9.88 7.71 -7.79
C MET A 86 9.49 8.08 -6.36
N SER A 87 9.09 9.34 -6.18
CA SER A 87 8.42 9.77 -4.97
C SER A 87 7.09 9.02 -4.76
N ILE A 88 6.60 9.01 -3.52
CA ILE A 88 5.28 8.45 -3.20
C ILE A 88 4.20 9.13 -4.07
N THR A 89 4.26 10.46 -4.19
CA THR A 89 3.34 11.24 -5.04
C THR A 89 3.34 10.78 -6.49
N GLU A 90 4.50 10.65 -7.12
CA GLU A 90 4.60 10.23 -8.53
C GLU A 90 4.09 8.80 -8.72
N LYS A 91 4.40 7.91 -7.77
CA LYS A 91 4.01 6.50 -7.83
C LYS A 91 2.50 6.35 -7.78
N TYR A 92 1.86 6.92 -6.76
CA TYR A 92 0.43 6.70 -6.51
C TYR A 92 -0.48 7.61 -7.36
N ASN A 93 0.03 8.69 -7.96
CA ASN A 93 -0.70 9.46 -8.99
C ASN A 93 -0.56 8.88 -10.41
N SER A 94 0.25 7.83 -10.59
CA SER A 94 0.46 7.23 -11.91
C SER A 94 -0.78 6.47 -12.40
N SER A 95 -0.88 6.29 -13.72
CA SER A 95 -1.95 5.47 -14.30
C SER A 95 -1.88 4.01 -13.86
N PHE A 96 -0.67 3.47 -13.65
CA PHE A 96 -0.53 2.08 -13.24
C PHE A 96 -0.98 1.85 -11.79
N ALA A 97 -0.82 2.83 -10.90
CA ALA A 97 -1.32 2.74 -9.54
C ALA A 97 -2.85 2.69 -9.52
N LYS A 98 -3.51 3.50 -10.36
CA LYS A 98 -4.96 3.48 -10.53
C LYS A 98 -5.46 2.15 -11.09
N ASN A 99 -4.81 1.63 -12.13
CA ASN A 99 -5.15 0.32 -12.70
C ASN A 99 -5.00 -0.81 -11.68
N TYR A 100 -3.97 -0.76 -10.84
CA TYR A 100 -3.78 -1.77 -9.79
C TYR A 100 -4.94 -1.81 -8.80
N ILE A 101 -5.55 -0.66 -8.47
CA ILE A 101 -6.77 -0.62 -7.64
C ILE A 101 -7.91 -1.35 -8.36
N GLU A 102 -8.08 -1.18 -9.68
CA GLU A 102 -9.17 -1.84 -10.39
C GLU A 102 -8.99 -3.36 -10.52
N GLU A 103 -7.73 -3.81 -10.57
CA GLU A 103 -7.37 -5.24 -10.65
C GLU A 103 -7.44 -5.99 -9.31
N LEU A 104 -7.50 -5.25 -8.19
CA LEU A 104 -7.40 -5.78 -6.81
C LEU A 104 -8.75 -5.95 -6.11
#